data_AF-A0A0C9UN19-F1
#
_entry.id   AF-A0A0C9UN19-F1
#
_cell.length_a   1.000
_cell.length_b   1.000
_cell.length_c   1.000
_cell.angle_alpha   90.00
_cell.angle_beta   90.00
_cell.angle_gamma   90.00
#
_symmetry.space_group_name_H-M   'P 1'
#
loop_
_entity.id
_entity.type
_entity.pdbx_description
1 polymer ?
#
loop_
_entity_poly.entity_id
_entity_poly.type
_entity_poly.pdbx_seq_one_letter_code
_entity_poly.pdbx_strand_id
1 'polypeptide(L)'
;MSYAKLANLAPEFGLYSSFVGVFIYCFFATSKDVSIGPVAVMSLETGKVVARVLKKHPNKWPAHYIATTLAFICGCIVLGLGVLRLGWIVEFIPAPAVSGFMTGSAINIVAGQVPGLFGIAKLLDTRAATYLVIINTLKNLRHSTLDAAFGVTGLFDHYFL
;
A
#
# COMPACT_ATOMS: atom_id res chain seq x y z
N MET A 1 -9.26 2.75 4.48
CA MET A 1 -8.86 2.29 5.83
C MET A 1 -7.87 1.12 5.81
N SER A 2 -8.10 0.05 5.03
CA SER A 2 -7.17 -1.09 4.87
C SER A 2 -5.75 -0.67 4.45
N TYR A 3 -5.65 0.26 3.50
CA TYR A 3 -4.37 0.77 3.00
C TYR A 3 -3.54 1.52 4.05
N ALA A 4 -4.16 2.19 5.03
CA ALA A 4 -3.42 2.80 6.14
C ALA A 4 -2.73 1.74 7.02
N LYS A 5 -3.38 0.58 7.23
CA LYS A 5 -2.77 -0.55 7.95
C LYS A 5 -1.57 -1.13 7.19
N LEU A 6 -1.61 -1.16 5.85
CA LEU A 6 -0.45 -1.53 5.03
C LEU A 6 0.74 -0.57 5.24
N ALA A 7 0.44 0.71 5.46
CA ALA A 7 1.44 1.76 5.70
C ALA A 7 1.92 1.86 7.17
N ASN A 8 1.55 0.94 8.06
CA ASN A 8 1.83 1.01 9.52
C ASN A 8 1.24 2.25 10.21
N LEU A 9 0.08 2.71 9.73
CA LEU A 9 -0.63 3.85 10.29
C LEU A 9 -1.97 3.43 10.87
N ALA A 10 -2.49 4.25 11.78
CA ALA A 10 -3.83 4.06 12.29
C ALA A 10 -4.87 4.21 11.16
N PRO A 11 -5.99 3.47 11.18
CA PRO A 11 -6.95 3.42 10.08
C PRO A 11 -7.53 4.78 9.69
N GLU A 12 -7.66 5.72 10.63
CA GLU A 12 -8.15 7.09 10.41
C GLU A 12 -7.33 7.86 9.37
N PHE A 13 -6.02 7.61 9.28
CA PHE A 13 -5.17 8.24 8.27
C PHE A 13 -5.56 7.84 6.84
N GLY A 14 -6.15 6.66 6.67
CA GLY A 14 -6.70 6.25 5.38
C GLY A 14 -7.87 7.12 4.95
N LEU A 15 -8.71 7.56 5.92
CA LEU A 15 -9.83 8.47 5.65
C LEU A 15 -9.31 9.87 5.32
N TYR A 16 -8.33 10.37 6.08
CA TYR A 16 -7.70 11.66 5.81
C TYR A 16 -7.08 11.72 4.42
N SER A 17 -6.33 10.70 4.02
CA SER A 17 -5.71 10.65 2.68
C SER A 17 -6.74 10.56 1.55
N SER A 18 -7.84 9.82 1.74
CA SER A 18 -8.92 9.73 0.74
C SER A 18 -9.67 11.05 0.56
N PHE A 19 -9.90 11.80 1.64
CA PHE A 19 -10.66 13.04 1.57
C PHE A 19 -9.82 14.20 1.05
N VAL A 20 -8.66 14.44 1.65
CA VAL A 20 -7.83 15.63 1.36
C VAL A 20 -7.31 15.60 -0.07
N GLY A 21 -6.90 14.43 -0.57
CA GLY A 21 -6.39 14.28 -1.94
C GLY A 21 -7.44 14.64 -3.00
N VAL A 22 -8.67 14.14 -2.86
CA VAL A 22 -9.77 14.44 -3.77
C VAL A 22 -10.17 15.91 -3.68
N PHE A 23 -10.25 16.47 -2.47
CA PHE A 23 -10.59 17.88 -2.27
C PHE A 23 -9.62 18.81 -3.00
N ILE A 24 -8.31 18.56 -2.90
CA ILE A 24 -7.30 19.33 -3.62
C ILE A 24 -7.41 19.07 -5.14
N TYR A 25 -7.62 17.82 -5.56
CA TYR A 25 -7.77 17.46 -6.97
C TYR A 25 -8.88 18.26 -7.64
N CYS A 26 -10.03 18.47 -6.99
CA CYS A 26 -11.15 19.23 -7.55
C CYS A 26 -10.79 20.63 -8.06
N PHE A 27 -9.79 21.31 -7.49
CA PHE A 27 -9.39 22.66 -7.90
C PHE A 27 -8.36 22.69 -9.03
N PHE A 28 -7.51 21.66 -9.14
CA PHE A 28 -6.36 21.65 -10.03
C PHE A 28 -6.42 20.58 -11.13
N ALA A 29 -7.42 19.69 -11.09
CA ALA A 29 -7.58 18.62 -12.04
C ALA A 29 -7.99 19.09 -13.44
N THR A 30 -7.43 18.43 -14.44
CA THR A 30 -7.84 18.57 -15.84
C THR A 30 -8.77 17.45 -16.32
N SER A 31 -8.80 16.30 -15.62
CA SER A 31 -9.66 15.17 -15.94
C SER A 31 -10.79 15.02 -14.94
N LYS A 32 -12.02 14.86 -15.44
CA LYS A 32 -13.23 14.70 -14.61
C LYS A 32 -13.47 13.26 -14.18
N ASP A 33 -12.90 12.30 -14.92
CA ASP A 33 -13.18 10.87 -14.73
C ASP A 33 -12.16 10.17 -13.81
N VAL A 34 -11.06 10.85 -13.46
CA VAL A 34 -10.02 10.29 -12.60
C VAL A 34 -10.34 10.62 -11.15
N SER A 35 -10.55 9.56 -10.35
CA SER A 35 -10.64 9.68 -8.89
C SER A 35 -9.30 9.33 -8.27
N ILE A 36 -8.80 10.19 -7.38
CA ILE A 36 -7.54 9.97 -6.65
C ILE A 36 -7.86 9.43 -5.26
N GLY A 37 -7.08 8.45 -4.82
CA GLY A 37 -7.18 7.91 -3.48
C GLY A 37 -5.92 7.17 -3.06
N PRO A 38 -5.86 6.69 -1.82
CA PRO A 38 -4.78 5.83 -1.37
C PRO A 38 -4.77 4.53 -2.19
N VAL A 39 -3.56 4.12 -2.61
CA VAL A 39 -3.33 2.91 -3.42
C VAL A 39 -2.49 1.92 -2.63
N ALA A 40 -2.74 0.62 -2.80
CA ALA A 40 -2.06 -0.45 -2.08
C ALA A 40 -0.53 -0.39 -2.22
N VAL A 41 -0.01 -0.21 -3.44
CA VAL A 41 1.42 -0.18 -3.73
C VAL A 41 2.11 0.98 -3.00
N MET A 42 1.58 2.19 -3.11
CA MET A 42 2.10 3.38 -2.42
C MET A 42 2.06 3.21 -0.89
N SER A 43 1.05 2.52 -0.37
CA SER A 43 0.91 2.25 1.05
C SER A 43 1.96 1.27 1.56
N LEU A 44 2.29 0.24 0.78
CA LEU A 44 3.37 -0.70 1.12
C LEU A 44 4.73 -0.01 1.13
N GLU A 45 5.04 0.82 0.13
CA GLU A 45 6.31 1.54 0.09
C GLU A 45 6.43 2.55 1.24
N THR A 46 5.35 3.29 1.53
CA THR A 46 5.29 4.16 2.72
C THR A 46 5.54 3.36 4.00
N GLY A 47 4.89 2.19 4.15
CA GLY A 47 5.09 1.30 5.30
C GLY A 47 6.52 0.80 5.45
N LYS A 48 7.22 0.50 4.35
CA LYS A 48 8.64 0.12 4.34
C LYS A 48 9.54 1.27 4.79
N VAL A 49 9.28 2.49 4.31
CA VAL A 49 10.04 3.67 4.73
C VAL A 49 9.85 3.94 6.22
N VAL A 50 8.60 3.93 6.69
CA VAL A 50 8.27 4.09 8.12
C VAL A 50 8.98 3.05 8.98
N ALA A 51 8.91 1.77 8.60
CA ALA A 51 9.57 0.69 9.32
C ALA A 51 11.11 0.85 9.34
N ARG A 52 11.70 1.26 8.21
CA ARG A 52 13.15 1.51 8.11
C ARG A 52 13.59 2.65 9.02
N VAL A 53 12.85 3.76 9.06
CA VAL A 53 13.16 4.92 9.90
C VAL A 53 13.02 4.56 11.38
N LEU A 54 11.93 3.87 11.77
CA LEU A 54 11.72 3.41 13.14
C LEU A 54 12.83 2.45 13.61
N LYS A 55 13.33 1.57 12.74
CA LYS A 55 14.44 0.66 13.05
C LYS A 55 15.76 1.41 13.27
N LYS A 56 16.02 2.47 12.49
CA LYS A 56 17.26 3.26 12.58
C LYS A 56 17.26 4.25 13.75
N HIS A 57 16.11 4.83 14.05
CA HIS A 57 15.92 5.81 15.11
C HIS A 57 14.73 5.42 15.99
N PRO A 58 14.92 4.46 16.92
CA PRO A 58 13.83 3.98 17.75
C PRO A 58 13.25 5.11 18.61
N ASN A 59 11.92 5.20 18.62
CA ASN A 59 11.12 6.07 19.49
C ASN A 59 11.36 7.59 19.40
N LYS A 60 12.07 8.07 18.37
CA LYS A 60 12.32 9.50 18.19
C LYS A 60 11.10 10.25 17.62
N TRP A 61 10.33 9.60 16.75
CA TRP A 61 9.12 10.17 16.15
C TRP A 61 8.01 9.12 15.95
N PRO A 62 6.74 9.52 16.05
CA PRO A 62 5.60 8.68 15.70
C PRO A 62 5.58 8.35 14.20
N ALA A 63 5.03 7.17 13.85
CA ALA A 63 4.90 6.70 12.46
C ALA A 63 4.18 7.70 11.53
N HIS A 64 3.16 8.40 12.02
CA HIS A 64 2.38 9.35 11.23
C HIS A 64 3.19 10.58 10.81
N TYR A 65 4.05 11.12 11.69
CA TYR A 65 4.92 12.24 11.31
C TYR A 65 5.89 11.84 10.19
N ILE A 66 6.42 10.61 10.23
CA ILE A 66 7.33 10.10 9.19
C ILE A 66 6.58 9.99 7.86
N ALA A 67 5.38 9.43 7.87
CA ALA A 67 4.55 9.29 6.67
C ALA A 67 4.13 10.65 6.08
N THR A 68 3.70 11.60 6.92
CA THR A 68 3.34 12.96 6.47
C THR A 68 4.54 13.70 5.89
N THR A 69 5.72 13.57 6.51
CA THR A 69 6.95 14.20 5.99
C THR A 69 7.36 13.58 4.65
N LEU A 70 7.26 12.26 4.51
CA LEU A 70 7.51 11.56 3.24
C LEU A 70 6.55 12.06 2.15
N ALA A 71 5.25 12.13 2.47
CA ALA A 71 4.23 12.62 1.55
C ALA A 71 4.49 14.08 1.13
N PHE A 72 4.93 14.93 2.05
CA PHE A 72 5.28 16.32 1.77
C PHE A 72 6.48 16.42 0.82
N ILE A 73 7.56 15.67 1.08
CA ILE A 73 8.75 15.63 0.20
C ILE A 73 8.37 15.14 -1.19
N CYS A 74 7.61 14.04 -1.29
CA CYS A 74 7.11 13.54 -2.57
C CYS A 74 6.26 14.59 -3.30
N GLY A 75 5.38 15.29 -2.57
CA GLY A 75 4.57 16.38 -3.11
C GLY A 75 5.41 17.53 -3.66
N CYS A 76 6.45 17.97 -2.94
CA CYS A 76 7.37 19.00 -3.43
C CYS A 76 8.12 18.55 -4.70
N ILE A 77 8.56 17.29 -4.77
CA ILE A 77 9.21 16.74 -5.97
C ILE A 77 8.25 16.74 -7.15
N VAL A 78 7.03 16.22 -6.98
CA VAL A 78 6.02 16.15 -8.04
C VAL A 78 5.59 17.56 -8.48
N LEU A 79 5.44 18.50 -7.55
CA LEU A 79 5.15 19.90 -7.85
C LEU A 79 6.30 20.52 -8.67
N GLY A 80 7.56 20.27 -8.30
CA GLY A 80 8.73 20.72 -9.05
C GLY A 80 8.76 20.17 -10.47
N LEU A 81 8.50 18.86 -10.64
CA LEU A 81 8.39 18.23 -11.97
C LEU A 81 7.25 18.84 -12.80
N GLY A 82 6.12 19.17 -12.15
CA GLY A 82 4.97 19.82 -12.77
C GLY A 82 5.26 21.24 -13.24
N VAL A 83 5.92 22.05 -12.39
CA VAL A 83 6.34 23.43 -12.73
C VAL A 83 7.34 23.43 -13.89
N LEU A 84 8.28 22.50 -13.91
CA LEU A 84 9.24 22.32 -14.99
C LEU A 84 8.63 21.66 -16.26
N ARG A 85 7.34 21.29 -16.22
CA ARG A 85 6.61 20.61 -17.31
C ARG A 85 7.32 19.35 -17.80
N LEU A 86 7.92 18.58 -16.89
CA LEU A 86 8.66 17.36 -17.19
C LEU A 86 7.77 16.12 -17.41
N GLY A 87 6.48 16.32 -17.72
CA GLY A 87 5.53 15.23 -17.97
C GLY A 87 5.93 14.33 -19.13
N TRP A 88 6.61 14.88 -20.15
CA TRP A 88 7.11 14.15 -21.32
C TRP A 88 8.05 12.99 -20.93
N ILE A 89 8.77 13.06 -19.80
CA ILE A 89 9.65 11.98 -19.34
C ILE A 89 8.84 10.70 -19.03
N VAL A 90 7.62 10.86 -18.53
CA VAL A 90 6.75 9.72 -18.16
C VAL A 90 6.33 8.93 -19.40
N GLU A 91 6.25 9.57 -20.57
CA GLU A 91 5.93 8.93 -21.84
C GLU A 91 7.02 7.95 -22.33
N PHE A 92 8.25 8.09 -21.83
CA PHE A 92 9.34 7.17 -22.15
C PHE A 92 9.34 5.89 -21.31
N ILE A 93 8.45 5.79 -20.30
CA ILE A 93 8.36 4.58 -19.49
C ILE A 93 7.65 3.49 -20.32
N PRO A 94 8.33 2.39 -20.69
CA PRO A 94 7.73 1.39 -21.55
C PRO A 94 6.52 0.73 -20.88
N ALA A 95 5.42 0.56 -21.62
CA ALA A 95 4.23 -0.14 -21.12
C ALA A 95 4.52 -1.54 -20.54
N PRO A 96 5.42 -2.37 -21.13
CA PRO A 96 5.81 -3.65 -20.53
C PRO A 96 6.47 -3.51 -19.15
N ALA A 97 7.26 -2.45 -18.92
CA ALA A 97 7.92 -2.21 -17.64
C ALA A 97 6.90 -1.83 -16.55
N VAL A 98 5.93 -0.97 -16.89
CA VAL A 98 4.82 -0.62 -15.99
C VAL A 98 4.00 -1.87 -15.68
N SER A 99 3.65 -2.66 -16.69
CA SER A 99 2.89 -3.91 -16.52
C SER A 99 3.62 -4.92 -15.63
N GLY A 100 4.92 -5.10 -15.84
CA GLY A 100 5.77 -5.98 -15.01
C GLY A 100 5.82 -5.51 -13.56
N PHE A 101 6.00 -4.21 -13.33
CA PHE A 101 5.98 -3.63 -11.98
C PHE A 101 4.61 -3.81 -11.29
N MET A 102 3.52 -3.57 -12.01
CA MET A 102 2.16 -3.73 -11.47
C MET A 102 1.85 -5.19 -11.15
N THR A 103 2.23 -6.13 -12.02
CA THR A 103 2.04 -7.58 -11.80
C THR A 103 2.87 -8.06 -10.61
N GLY A 104 4.15 -7.68 -10.53
CA GLY A 104 5.00 -8.01 -9.39
C GLY A 104 4.48 -7.42 -8.08
N SER A 105 3.98 -6.19 -8.12
CA SER A 105 3.35 -5.54 -6.97
C SER A 105 2.08 -6.25 -6.53
N ALA A 106 1.24 -6.71 -7.48
CA ALA A 106 0.03 -7.48 -7.19
C ALA A 106 0.37 -8.80 -6.49
N ILE A 107 1.36 -9.56 -7.00
CA ILE A 107 1.84 -10.79 -6.34
C ILE A 107 2.32 -10.50 -4.92
N ASN A 108 3.08 -9.41 -4.74
CA ASN A 108 3.57 -9.02 -3.42
C ASN A 108 2.44 -8.64 -2.45
N ILE A 109 1.42 -7.93 -2.93
CA ILE A 109 0.23 -7.58 -2.14
C ILE A 109 -0.53 -8.85 -1.73
N VAL A 110 -0.82 -9.74 -2.67
CA VAL A 110 -1.55 -10.99 -2.40
C VAL A 110 -0.81 -11.83 -1.37
N ALA A 111 0.50 -12.06 -1.58
CA ALA A 111 1.32 -12.79 -0.62
C ALA A 111 1.27 -12.16 0.78
N GLY A 112 1.25 -10.83 0.86
CA GLY A 112 1.14 -10.08 2.11
C GLY A 112 -0.27 -10.01 2.71
N GLN A 113 -1.33 -10.49 2.05
CA GLN A 113 -2.70 -10.45 2.59
C GLN A 113 -3.27 -11.85 2.85
N VAL A 114 -2.79 -12.88 2.14
CA VAL A 114 -3.18 -14.29 2.33
C VAL A 114 -3.05 -14.75 3.79
N PRO A 115 -1.96 -14.45 4.53
CA PRO A 115 -1.88 -14.82 5.96
C PRO A 115 -2.98 -14.23 6.82
N GLY A 116 -3.44 -13.01 6.49
CA GLY A 116 -4.55 -12.35 7.18
C GLY A 116 -5.88 -13.02 6.90
N LEU A 117 -6.07 -13.47 5.65
CA LEU A 117 -7.26 -14.21 5.23
C LEU A 117 -7.42 -15.52 6.01
N PHE A 118 -6.33 -16.25 6.23
CA PHE A 118 -6.32 -17.54 6.93
C PHE A 118 -6.17 -17.44 8.45
N GLY A 119 -6.13 -16.23 9.02
CA GLY A 119 -5.97 -15.99 10.46
C GLY A 119 -4.57 -16.27 11.01
N ILE A 120 -3.59 -16.56 10.15
CA ILE A 120 -2.21 -16.92 10.53
C ILE A 120 -1.24 -15.73 10.51
N ALA A 121 -1.71 -14.51 10.21
CA ALA A 121 -0.88 -13.31 10.11
C ALA A 121 -0.07 -12.96 11.38
N LYS A 122 -0.50 -13.42 12.57
CA LYS A 122 0.23 -13.22 13.83
C LYS A 122 1.44 -14.15 13.99
N LEU A 123 1.49 -15.25 13.24
CA LEU A 123 2.48 -16.31 13.38
C LEU A 123 3.70 -16.12 12.46
N LEU A 124 3.64 -15.16 11.53
CA LEU A 124 4.64 -15.01 10.49
C LEU A 124 4.80 -13.56 10.03
N ASP A 125 6.04 -13.19 9.71
CA ASP A 125 6.34 -11.86 9.20
C ASP A 125 5.82 -11.73 7.76
N THR A 126 4.66 -11.11 7.66
CA THR A 126 3.93 -10.89 6.41
C THR A 126 4.61 -9.84 5.53
N ARG A 127 5.68 -9.20 6.02
CA ARG A 127 6.42 -8.12 5.35
C ARG A 127 7.85 -8.53 4.96
N ALA A 128 8.20 -9.80 5.18
CA ALA A 128 9.43 -10.39 4.67
C ALA A 128 9.43 -10.41 3.14
N ALA A 129 10.55 -10.84 2.53
CA ALA A 129 10.61 -11.03 1.09
C ALA A 129 9.45 -11.93 0.61
N THR A 130 8.83 -11.58 -0.51
CA THR A 130 7.58 -12.21 -0.99
C THR A 130 7.64 -13.73 -1.02
N TYR A 131 8.77 -14.30 -1.46
CA TYR A 131 8.97 -15.75 -1.49
C TYR A 131 8.97 -16.39 -0.07
N LEU A 132 9.55 -15.71 0.93
CA LEU A 132 9.53 -16.18 2.32
C LEU A 132 8.12 -16.13 2.89
N VAL A 133 7.37 -15.07 2.58
CA VAL A 133 5.97 -14.96 3.02
C VAL A 133 5.16 -16.11 2.46
N ILE A 134 5.29 -16.42 1.16
CA ILE A 134 4.59 -17.56 0.53
C ILE A 134 4.99 -18.88 1.20
N ILE A 135 6.29 -19.15 1.35
CA ILE A 135 6.77 -20.41 1.96
C ILE A 135 6.27 -20.56 3.40
N ASN A 136 6.38 -19.51 4.21
CA ASN A 136 5.96 -19.53 5.61
C ASN A 136 4.44 -19.64 5.75
N THR A 137 3.68 -19.06 4.83
CA THR A 137 2.23 -19.22 4.75
C THR A 137 1.89 -20.68 4.52
N LEU A 138 2.48 -21.32 3.50
CA LEU A 138 2.24 -22.73 3.17
C LEU A 138 2.63 -23.68 4.32
N LYS A 139 3.73 -23.40 5.02
CA LYS A 139 4.15 -24.20 6.18
C LYS A 139 3.19 -24.10 7.37
N ASN A 140 2.64 -22.91 7.61
CA ASN A 140 1.78 -22.64 8.76
C ASN A 140 0.28 -22.80 8.47
N LEU A 141 -0.11 -23.28 7.28
CA LEU A 141 -1.53 -23.48 6.92
C LEU A 141 -2.26 -24.41 7.88
N ARG A 142 -1.54 -25.36 8.51
CA ARG A 142 -2.11 -26.28 9.52
C ARG A 142 -2.59 -25.58 10.79
N HIS A 143 -2.15 -24.35 11.06
CA HIS A 143 -2.54 -23.55 12.22
C HIS A 143 -3.63 -22.51 11.88
N SER A 144 -4.32 -22.69 10.75
CA SER A 144 -5.38 -21.77 10.34
C SER A 144 -6.53 -21.75 11.34
N THR A 145 -7.03 -20.55 11.65
CA THR A 145 -8.09 -20.32 12.64
C THR A 145 -9.47 -20.22 11.98
N LEU A 146 -10.53 -20.11 12.79
CA LEU A 146 -11.90 -19.87 12.32
C LEU A 146 -12.06 -18.57 11.50
N ASP A 147 -11.12 -17.63 11.61
CA ASP A 147 -11.09 -16.41 10.78
C ASP A 147 -10.98 -16.74 9.28
N ALA A 148 -10.39 -17.89 8.94
CA ALA A 148 -10.32 -18.39 7.57
C ALA A 148 -11.70 -18.65 6.96
N ALA A 149 -12.65 -19.12 7.77
CA ALA A 149 -14.00 -19.37 7.30
C ALA A 149 -14.67 -18.05 6.89
N PHE A 150 -14.53 -16.99 7.69
CA PHE A 150 -15.06 -15.66 7.38
C PHE A 150 -14.32 -14.98 6.23
N GLY A 151 -12.99 -15.10 6.18
CA GLY A 151 -12.18 -14.52 5.12
C GLY A 151 -12.49 -15.13 3.75
N VAL A 152 -12.51 -16.47 3.67
CA VAL A 152 -12.73 -17.19 2.40
C VAL A 152 -14.17 -17.05 1.93
N THR A 153 -15.16 -17.12 2.82
CA THR A 153 -16.57 -16.90 2.45
C THR A 153 -16.80 -15.47 1.96
N GLY A 154 -16.28 -14.45 2.65
CA GLY A 154 -16.40 -13.06 2.20
C GLY A 154 -15.71 -12.81 0.87
N LEU A 155 -14.58 -13.47 0.59
CA LEU A 155 -13.91 -13.38 -0.70
C LEU A 155 -14.69 -14.08 -1.82
N PHE A 156 -15.33 -15.20 -1.51
CA PHE A 156 -16.20 -15.93 -2.42
C PHE A 156 -17.44 -15.10 -2.78
N ASP A 157 -18.15 -14.58 -1.77
CA ASP A 157 -19.33 -13.75 -1.97
C ASP A 157 -19.01 -12.52 -2.82
N HIS A 158 -17.89 -11.84 -2.57
CA HIS A 158 -17.52 -10.65 -3.35
C HIS A 158 -17.20 -10.94 -4.84
N TYR A 159 -16.79 -12.16 -5.18
CA TYR A 159 -16.47 -12.50 -6.57
C TYR A 159 -17.67 -13.04 -7.34
N PHE A 160 -18.58 -13.74 -6.67
CA PHE A 160 -19.71 -14.43 -7.30
C PHE A 160 -21.05 -13.71 -7.15
N LEU A 161 -21.15 -12.71 -6.28
CA LEU A 161 -22.37 -11.95 -5.98
C LEU A 161 -22.16 -10.46 -6.26
#